data_AF-A0A494WWY1-F1
#
_entry.id   AF-A0A494WWY1-F1
#
_cell.length_a   1.000
_cell.length_b   1.000
_cell.length_c   1.000
_cell.angle_alpha   90.00
_cell.angle_beta   90.00
_cell.angle_gamma   90.00
#
_symmetry.space_group_name_H-M   'P 1'
#
loop_
_entity.id
_entity.type
_entity.pdbx_description
1 polymer ?
#
loop_
_entity_poly.entity_id
_entity_poly.type
_entity_poly.pdbx_seq_one_letter_code
_entity_poly.pdbx_strand_id
1 'polypeptide(L)'
;MKVAYFDCFSGISGDMCLGALIGAGVDFEQLVGELKKLPVEGYRLRLEKVKRNGISAINFFVDVDAHGQPDRHLKDIEEIISQSSLPEEVKEKSKAVFHCLARAEAGVHDTTPERIHFHEVGAVDAIIDVVGTVLGLHLLGVEKVIVSPLPMGRGLIRCMHGLIPSPAPATLEILSERKVPVYGTGVNGELVTPTGAALAATLGDAFGEMPPMTVTRAGYGAGKKTFKHPNLLRVIIGEAQDNCKNTINLALPGGQLHGPPNHHGHN
;
A
#
# COMPACT_ATOMS: atom_id res chain seq x y z
N MET A 1 -15.03 -15.23 -6.71
CA MET A 1 -13.84 -14.78 -5.96
C MET A 1 -13.89 -13.27 -5.89
N LYS A 2 -13.95 -12.72 -4.68
CA LYS A 2 -14.06 -11.28 -4.47
C LYS A 2 -12.71 -10.60 -4.68
N VAL A 3 -12.66 -9.71 -5.67
CA VAL A 3 -11.46 -8.96 -6.05
C VAL A 3 -11.62 -7.49 -5.69
N ALA A 4 -10.54 -6.89 -5.19
CA ALA A 4 -10.37 -5.44 -5.17
C ALA A 4 -9.34 -5.05 -6.22
N TYR A 5 -9.76 -4.30 -7.23
CA TYR A 5 -8.88 -3.67 -8.21
C TYR A 5 -8.50 -2.25 -7.74
N PHE A 6 -7.23 -2.05 -7.44
CA PHE A 6 -6.65 -0.76 -7.08
C PHE A 6 -6.23 -0.08 -8.37
N ASP A 7 -7.08 0.84 -8.83
CA ASP A 7 -6.81 1.70 -9.97
C ASP A 7 -6.06 2.95 -9.49
N CYS A 8 -4.74 2.87 -9.57
CA CYS A 8 -3.80 3.87 -9.07
C CYS A 8 -3.54 4.99 -10.08
N PHE A 9 -4.52 5.37 -10.93
CA PHE A 9 -4.33 6.34 -12.03
C PHE A 9 -3.70 7.70 -11.62
N SER A 10 -3.85 8.12 -10.37
CA SER A 10 -3.26 9.35 -9.81
C SER A 10 -2.25 9.08 -8.68
N GLY A 11 -1.89 7.82 -8.46
CA GLY A 11 -0.96 7.39 -7.43
C GLY A 11 -1.64 6.66 -6.27
N ILE A 12 -0.88 6.47 -5.19
CA ILE A 12 -1.27 5.68 -4.03
C ILE A 12 -0.52 6.15 -2.78
N SER A 13 -1.24 6.27 -1.67
CA SER A 13 -0.72 6.55 -0.34
C SER A 13 -1.59 5.90 0.73
N GLY A 14 -1.09 5.84 1.97
CA GLY A 14 -1.77 5.14 3.07
C GLY A 14 -3.19 5.64 3.30
N ASP A 15 -3.35 6.94 3.54
CA ASP A 15 -4.65 7.60 3.70
C ASP A 15 -5.58 7.44 2.49
N MET A 16 -5.04 7.48 1.27
CA MET A 16 -5.79 7.23 0.04
C MET A 16 -6.32 5.79 -0.03
N CYS A 17 -5.53 4.79 0.38
CA CYS A 17 -5.98 3.39 0.44
C CYS A 17 -7.16 3.25 1.40
N LEU A 18 -7.01 3.74 2.63
CA LEU A 18 -8.05 3.62 3.63
C LEU A 18 -9.31 4.41 3.27
N GLY A 19 -9.14 5.65 2.78
CA GLY A 19 -10.24 6.45 2.26
C GLY A 19 -10.99 5.77 1.11
N ALA A 20 -10.28 5.12 0.19
CA ALA A 20 -10.91 4.39 -0.92
C ALA A 20 -11.72 3.18 -0.44
N LEU A 21 -11.22 2.43 0.53
CA LEU A 21 -11.93 1.28 1.11
C LEU A 21 -13.18 1.70 1.90
N ILE A 22 -13.10 2.78 2.68
CA ILE A 22 -14.27 3.40 3.34
C ILE A 22 -15.27 3.86 2.28
N GLY A 23 -14.80 4.54 1.23
CA GLY A 23 -15.64 4.93 0.08
C GLY A 23 -16.29 3.75 -0.63
N ALA A 24 -15.69 2.56 -0.59
CA ALA A 24 -16.20 1.32 -1.16
C ALA A 24 -17.11 0.54 -0.19
N GLY A 25 -17.35 1.05 1.01
CA GLY A 25 -18.33 0.52 1.96
C GLY A 25 -17.76 -0.23 3.16
N VAL A 26 -16.51 0.02 3.58
CA VAL A 26 -16.07 -0.29 4.95
C VAL A 26 -16.85 0.61 5.92
N ASP A 27 -17.45 0.00 6.94
CA ASP A 27 -18.09 0.75 8.03
C ASP A 27 -17.03 1.45 8.88
N PHE A 28 -17.12 2.78 8.97
CA PHE A 28 -16.11 3.59 9.65
C PHE A 28 -16.11 3.37 11.17
N GLU A 29 -17.27 3.20 11.80
CA GLU A 29 -17.36 3.00 13.25
C GLU A 29 -16.82 1.61 13.63
N GLN A 30 -17.11 0.60 12.81
CA GLN A 30 -16.52 -0.72 12.97
C GLN A 30 -15.00 -0.68 12.82
N LEU A 31 -14.49 0.00 11.78
CA LEU A 31 -13.05 0.18 11.56
C LEU A 31 -12.38 0.86 12.76
N VAL A 32 -12.96 1.95 13.27
CA VAL A 32 -12.48 2.66 14.47
C VAL A 32 -12.48 1.73 15.70
N GLY A 33 -13.55 0.95 15.90
CA GLY A 33 -13.66 0.00 17.00
C GLY A 33 -12.59 -1.09 16.98
N GLU A 34 -12.26 -1.59 15.79
CA GLU A 34 -11.18 -2.56 15.59
C GLU A 34 -9.79 -1.94 15.77
N LEU A 35 -9.54 -0.74 15.25
CA LEU A 35 -8.25 -0.05 15.39
C LEU A 35 -7.92 0.31 16.85
N LYS A 36 -8.92 0.52 17.70
CA LYS A 36 -8.75 0.69 19.16
C LYS A 36 -8.15 -0.53 19.87
N LYS A 37 -8.11 -1.69 19.21
CA LYS A 37 -7.45 -2.90 19.74
C LYS A 37 -5.93 -2.83 19.65
N LEU A 38 -5.37 -1.89 18.89
CA LEU A 38 -3.94 -1.61 18.90
C LEU A 38 -3.58 -0.85 20.19
N PRO A 39 -2.48 -1.21 20.89
CA PRO A 39 -1.98 -0.47 22.05
C PRO A 39 -1.28 0.83 21.63
N VAL A 40 -2.01 1.70 20.94
CA VAL A 40 -1.54 2.99 20.43
C VAL A 40 -2.54 4.05 20.85
N GLU A 41 -2.04 5.11 21.46
CA GLU A 41 -2.83 6.23 21.95
C GLU A 41 -2.40 7.54 21.29
N GLY A 42 -3.09 8.64 21.61
CA GLY A 42 -2.70 9.98 21.18
C GLY A 42 -3.08 10.34 19.75
N TYR A 43 -4.17 9.76 19.23
CA TYR A 43 -4.69 10.10 17.91
C TYR A 43 -6.22 10.11 17.86
N ARG A 44 -6.75 10.80 16.86
CA ARG A 44 -8.17 10.82 16.49
C ARG A 44 -8.31 10.54 15.00
N LEU A 45 -9.26 9.68 14.66
CA LEU A 45 -9.61 9.41 13.27
C LEU A 45 -10.74 10.31 12.83
N ARG A 46 -10.60 10.86 11.63
CA ARG A 46 -11.61 11.73 11.02
C ARG A 46 -11.68 11.47 9.53
N LEU A 47 -12.89 11.56 9.00
CA LEU A 47 -13.13 11.52 7.56
C LEU A 47 -13.84 12.79 7.12
N GLU A 48 -13.54 13.23 5.91
CA GLU A 48 -14.27 14.28 5.22
C GLU A 48 -14.69 13.78 3.84
N LYS A 49 -15.95 14.04 3.48
CA LYS A 49 -16.39 13.85 2.10
C LYS A 49 -15.97 15.07 1.28
N VAL A 50 -15.09 14.87 0.31
CA VAL A 50 -14.56 15.94 -0.54
C VAL A 50 -14.94 15.70 -2.00
N LYS A 51 -14.83 16.75 -2.82
CA LYS A 51 -14.86 16.63 -4.28
C LYS A 51 -13.50 17.03 -4.87
N ARG A 52 -12.96 16.22 -5.77
CA ARG A 52 -11.79 16.54 -6.59
C ARG A 52 -12.21 16.46 -8.05
N ASN A 53 -12.17 17.60 -8.74
CA ASN A 53 -12.62 17.74 -10.13
C ASN A 53 -14.02 17.14 -10.37
N GLY A 54 -14.95 17.37 -9.43
CA GLY A 54 -16.33 16.87 -9.50
C GLY A 54 -16.55 15.45 -8.96
N ILE A 55 -15.50 14.66 -8.74
CA ILE A 55 -15.57 13.28 -8.23
C ILE A 55 -15.63 13.31 -6.70
N SER A 56 -16.64 12.67 -6.12
CA SER A 56 -16.77 12.51 -4.67
C SER A 56 -15.77 11.48 -4.15
N ALA A 57 -15.08 11.79 -3.05
CA ALA A 57 -14.10 10.91 -2.42
C ALA A 57 -14.10 11.11 -0.89
N ILE A 58 -13.49 10.15 -0.18
CA ILE A 58 -13.23 10.23 1.24
C ILE A 58 -11.79 10.71 1.44
N ASN A 59 -11.63 11.82 2.17
CA ASN A 59 -10.35 12.28 2.66
C ASN A 59 -10.21 11.82 4.11
N PHE A 60 -9.26 10.94 4.38
CA PHE A 60 -9.05 10.33 5.68
C PHE A 60 -7.91 11.02 6.42
N PHE A 61 -8.09 11.22 7.72
CA PHE A 61 -7.14 11.90 8.58
C PHE A 61 -6.87 11.09 9.85
N VAL A 62 -5.60 10.97 10.17
CA VAL A 62 -5.10 10.59 11.49
C VAL A 62 -4.59 11.87 12.14
N ASP A 63 -5.43 12.50 12.94
CA ASP A 63 -5.08 13.70 13.68
C ASP A 63 -4.34 13.26 14.96
N VAL A 64 -3.03 13.50 15.01
CA VAL A 64 -2.15 13.06 16.10
C VAL A 64 -1.98 14.19 17.12
N ASP A 65 -1.96 13.87 18.41
CA ASP A 65 -1.79 14.85 19.47
C ASP A 65 -0.45 15.60 19.35
N ALA A 66 -0.41 16.86 19.79
CA ALA A 66 0.76 17.74 19.64
C ALA A 66 1.99 17.31 20.48
N HIS A 67 1.85 16.30 21.33
CA HIS A 67 2.96 15.67 22.02
C HIS A 67 3.74 14.81 21.00
N GLY A 68 5.04 15.08 20.87
CA GLY A 68 5.90 14.41 19.89
C GLY A 68 5.70 12.90 19.87
N GLN A 69 5.69 12.33 18.67
CA GLN A 69 5.54 10.89 18.49
C GLN A 69 6.81 10.17 18.96
N PRO A 70 6.69 9.01 19.62
CA PRO A 70 7.86 8.23 19.96
C PRO A 70 8.51 7.74 18.66
N ASP A 71 9.83 7.82 18.59
CA ASP A 71 10.58 7.15 17.55
C ASP A 71 10.39 5.64 17.72
N ARG A 72 9.99 4.96 16.65
CA ARG A 72 9.75 3.51 16.66
C ARG A 72 10.69 2.81 15.69
N HIS A 73 11.19 1.68 16.13
CA HIS A 73 11.80 0.66 15.30
C HIS A 73 10.75 -0.31 14.77
N LEU A 74 11.15 -1.12 13.78
CA LEU A 74 10.32 -2.21 13.27
C LEU A 74 9.81 -3.14 14.40
N LYS A 75 10.68 -3.49 15.34
CA LYS A 75 10.33 -4.36 16.47
C LYS A 75 9.20 -3.78 17.34
N ASP A 76 9.21 -2.47 17.58
CA ASP A 76 8.17 -1.81 18.37
C ASP A 76 6.81 -1.89 17.65
N ILE A 77 6.80 -1.69 16.33
CA ILE A 77 5.60 -1.79 15.50
C ILE A 77 5.08 -3.24 15.46
N GLU A 78 5.96 -4.22 15.30
CA GLU A 78 5.60 -5.64 15.36
C GLU A 78 4.98 -6.02 16.70
N GLU A 79 5.52 -5.51 17.80
CA GLU A 79 5.00 -5.75 19.15
C GLU A 79 3.62 -5.12 19.32
N ILE A 80 3.43 -3.86 18.91
CA ILE A 80 2.13 -3.18 18.87
C ILE A 80 1.09 -4.02 18.12
N ILE A 81 1.42 -4.50 16.92
CA ILE A 81 0.49 -5.30 16.11
C ILE A 81 0.22 -6.66 16.78
N SER A 82 1.26 -7.30 17.33
CA SER A 82 1.17 -8.64 17.96
C SER A 82 0.27 -8.63 19.19
N GLN A 83 0.40 -7.60 20.03
CA GLN A 83 -0.35 -7.46 21.29
C GLN A 83 -1.83 -7.12 21.08
N SER A 84 -2.23 -6.69 19.88
CA SER A 84 -3.63 -6.40 19.57
C SER A 84 -4.50 -7.66 19.55
N SER A 85 -5.83 -7.49 19.60
CA SER A 85 -6.81 -8.57 19.40
C SER A 85 -7.41 -8.56 17.98
N LEU A 86 -6.68 -8.02 17.01
CA LEU A 86 -7.04 -8.07 15.58
C LEU A 86 -6.98 -9.50 15.03
N PRO A 87 -7.71 -9.80 13.93
CA PRO A 87 -7.59 -11.08 13.24
C PRO A 87 -6.14 -11.40 12.83
N GLU A 88 -5.74 -12.67 12.91
CA GLU A 88 -4.33 -13.05 12.68
C GLU A 88 -3.85 -12.70 11.26
N GLU A 89 -4.68 -12.92 10.25
CA GLU A 89 -4.38 -12.53 8.87
C GLU A 89 -4.10 -11.02 8.74
N VAL A 90 -4.82 -10.18 9.49
CA VAL A 90 -4.61 -8.73 9.51
C VAL A 90 -3.26 -8.40 10.14
N LYS A 91 -2.90 -9.07 11.24
CA LYS A 91 -1.59 -8.89 11.89
C LYS A 91 -0.44 -9.29 10.97
N GLU A 92 -0.52 -10.47 10.37
CA GLU A 92 0.51 -11.02 9.47
C GLU A 92 0.74 -10.11 8.26
N LYS A 93 -0.34 -9.74 7.56
CA LYS A 93 -0.25 -8.85 6.39
C LYS A 93 0.26 -7.45 6.77
N SER A 94 -0.16 -6.90 7.91
CA SER A 94 0.33 -5.59 8.37
C SER A 94 1.82 -5.62 8.68
N LYS A 95 2.31 -6.64 9.40
CA LYS A 95 3.74 -6.83 9.65
C LYS A 95 4.53 -7.00 8.35
N ALA A 96 4.00 -7.75 7.38
CA ALA A 96 4.63 -7.92 6.07
C ALA A 96 4.82 -6.57 5.34
N VAL A 97 3.85 -5.66 5.43
CA VAL A 97 3.96 -4.30 4.85
C VAL A 97 5.08 -3.52 5.56
N PHE A 98 5.15 -3.57 6.90
CA PHE A 98 6.23 -2.91 7.65
C PHE A 98 7.61 -3.50 7.39
N HIS A 99 7.73 -4.82 7.22
CA HIS A 99 8.98 -5.44 6.77
C HIS A 99 9.39 -4.95 5.38
N CYS A 100 8.44 -4.80 4.45
CA CYS A 100 8.72 -4.26 3.13
C CYS A 100 9.28 -2.83 3.21
N LEU A 101 8.70 -1.98 4.06
CA LEU A 101 9.19 -0.62 4.32
C LEU A 101 10.58 -0.65 4.98
N ALA A 102 10.77 -1.47 6.02
CA ALA A 102 12.03 -1.57 6.74
C ALA A 102 13.20 -2.00 5.83
N ARG A 103 12.97 -2.95 4.92
CA ARG A 103 13.99 -3.39 3.96
C ARG A 103 14.37 -2.28 2.98
N ALA A 104 13.39 -1.54 2.47
CA ALA A 104 13.64 -0.43 1.57
C ALA A 104 14.40 0.71 2.25
N GLU A 105 13.98 1.10 3.46
CA GLU A 105 14.69 2.11 4.25
C GLU A 105 16.12 1.66 4.59
N ALA A 106 16.30 0.38 4.96
CA ALA A 106 17.61 -0.21 5.22
C ALA A 106 18.54 -0.13 4.00
N GLY A 107 18.02 -0.39 2.79
CA GLY A 107 18.77 -0.23 1.54
C GLY A 107 19.18 1.22 1.28
N VAL A 108 18.27 2.18 1.48
CA VAL A 108 18.55 3.61 1.29
C VAL A 108 19.57 4.14 2.31
N HIS A 109 19.54 3.61 3.54
CA HIS A 109 20.38 4.05 4.65
C HIS A 109 21.65 3.22 4.88
N ASP A 110 21.95 2.26 3.99
CA ASP A 110 23.09 1.35 4.10
C ASP A 110 23.21 0.69 5.48
N THR A 111 22.10 0.11 5.94
CA THR A 111 22.00 -0.53 7.27
C THR A 111 21.13 -1.79 7.20
N THR A 112 20.76 -2.34 8.36
CA THR A 112 19.86 -3.51 8.43
C THR A 112 18.46 -3.10 8.88
N PRO A 113 17.40 -3.85 8.49
CA PRO A 113 16.01 -3.55 8.89
C PRO A 113 15.83 -3.39 10.40
N GLU A 114 16.58 -4.15 11.21
CA GLU A 114 16.51 -4.13 12.68
C GLU A 114 17.08 -2.85 13.27
N ARG A 115 17.95 -2.15 12.54
CA ARG A 115 18.61 -0.90 12.97
C ARG A 115 17.94 0.34 12.42
N ILE A 116 16.91 0.19 11.58
CA ILE A 116 16.16 1.33 11.04
C ILE A 116 15.35 2.00 12.15
N HIS A 117 15.55 3.31 12.27
CA HIS A 117 14.62 4.20 12.96
C HIS A 117 13.67 4.74 11.92
N PHE A 118 12.37 4.44 12.07
CA PHE A 118 11.41 4.99 11.14
C PHE A 118 11.10 6.43 11.49
N HIS A 119 11.63 7.32 10.68
CA HIS A 119 11.43 8.75 10.81
C HIS A 119 10.00 9.15 10.40
N GLU A 120 9.53 8.76 9.21
CA GLU A 120 8.18 9.11 8.72
C GLU A 120 7.20 7.94 8.80
N VAL A 121 7.71 6.71 8.85
CA VAL A 121 6.93 5.48 8.65
C VAL A 121 6.57 4.77 9.97
N GLY A 122 7.16 5.20 11.09
CA GLY A 122 6.89 4.65 12.45
C GLY A 122 5.94 5.52 13.25
N ALA A 123 5.50 6.62 12.65
CA ALA A 123 4.49 7.50 13.20
C ALA A 123 3.12 6.82 13.24
N VAL A 124 2.26 7.31 14.11
CA VAL A 124 0.94 6.70 14.35
C VAL A 124 0.06 6.72 13.10
N ASP A 125 0.16 7.75 12.27
CA ASP A 125 -0.54 7.82 10.99
C ASP A 125 -0.17 6.65 10.06
N ALA A 126 1.11 6.33 9.92
CA ALA A 126 1.54 5.19 9.12
C ALA A 126 1.05 3.84 9.67
N ILE A 127 1.06 3.65 11.00
CA ILE A 127 0.50 2.44 11.65
C ILE A 127 -0.99 2.31 11.34
N ILE A 128 -1.74 3.39 11.52
CA ILE A 128 -3.18 3.39 11.27
C ILE A 128 -3.50 3.19 9.79
N ASP A 129 -2.77 3.85 8.89
CA ASP A 129 -2.97 3.71 7.46
C ASP A 129 -2.73 2.28 6.99
N VAL A 130 -1.63 1.65 7.43
CA VAL A 130 -1.29 0.27 7.05
C VAL A 130 -2.28 -0.72 7.65
N VAL A 131 -2.44 -0.72 8.98
CA VAL A 131 -3.31 -1.69 9.66
C VAL A 131 -4.76 -1.48 9.24
N GLY A 132 -5.20 -0.22 9.14
CA GLY A 132 -6.55 0.14 8.70
C GLY A 132 -6.83 -0.28 7.26
N THR A 133 -5.85 -0.17 6.34
CA THR A 133 -6.00 -0.66 4.96
C THR A 133 -6.17 -2.18 4.92
N VAL A 134 -5.30 -2.91 5.61
CA VAL A 134 -5.36 -4.38 5.67
C VAL A 134 -6.68 -4.84 6.30
N LEU A 135 -7.07 -4.21 7.40
CA LEU A 135 -8.35 -4.47 8.08
C LEU A 135 -9.54 -4.13 7.18
N GLY A 136 -9.50 -3.03 6.43
CA GLY A 136 -10.56 -2.65 5.50
C GLY A 136 -10.78 -3.71 4.41
N LEU A 137 -9.70 -4.26 3.85
CA LEU A 137 -9.78 -5.38 2.90
C LEU A 137 -10.40 -6.62 3.55
N HIS A 138 -9.99 -6.94 4.78
CA HIS A 138 -10.53 -8.06 5.55
C HIS A 138 -12.03 -7.89 5.84
N LEU A 139 -12.47 -6.71 6.29
CA LEU A 139 -13.88 -6.39 6.58
C LEU A 139 -14.75 -6.45 5.32
N LEU A 140 -14.20 -6.10 4.16
CA LEU A 140 -14.88 -6.25 2.86
C LEU A 140 -14.89 -7.71 2.37
N GLY A 141 -14.13 -8.60 3.01
CA GLY A 141 -13.94 -9.99 2.61
C GLY A 141 -13.33 -10.10 1.22
N VAL A 142 -12.34 -9.26 0.92
CA VAL A 142 -11.57 -9.30 -0.33
C VAL A 142 -10.61 -10.49 -0.28
N GLU A 143 -10.67 -11.34 -1.30
CA GLU A 143 -9.83 -12.53 -1.41
C GLU A 143 -8.57 -12.26 -2.23
N LYS A 144 -8.65 -11.35 -3.20
CA LYS A 144 -7.53 -11.01 -4.09
C LYS A 144 -7.45 -9.52 -4.36
N VAL A 145 -6.25 -8.96 -4.32
CA VAL A 145 -5.97 -7.58 -4.70
C VAL A 145 -5.21 -7.55 -6.02
N ILE A 146 -5.70 -6.79 -6.98
CA ILE A 146 -5.02 -6.56 -8.26
C ILE A 146 -4.75 -5.07 -8.37
N VAL A 147 -3.55 -4.68 -8.73
CA VAL A 147 -3.13 -3.27 -8.76
C VAL A 147 -2.78 -2.87 -10.19
N SER A 148 -3.20 -1.67 -10.62
CA SER A 148 -2.74 -1.13 -11.89
C SER A 148 -1.21 -0.87 -11.86
N PRO A 149 -0.54 -0.71 -13.02
CA PRO A 149 0.78 -0.10 -13.02
C PRO A 149 0.77 1.23 -12.25
N LEU A 150 1.87 1.57 -11.59
CA LEU A 150 1.92 2.75 -10.72
C LEU A 150 2.45 4.00 -11.46
N PRO A 151 1.78 5.15 -11.36
CA PRO A 151 2.23 6.40 -11.98
C PRO A 151 3.37 7.06 -11.20
N MET A 152 4.49 7.30 -11.85
CA MET A 152 5.62 8.02 -11.26
C MET A 152 5.51 9.52 -11.53
N GLY A 153 5.64 10.30 -10.45
CA GLY A 153 5.86 11.74 -10.51
C GLY A 153 7.34 12.08 -10.73
N ARG A 154 7.66 13.38 -10.75
CA ARG A 154 9.04 13.90 -10.91
C ARG A 154 9.28 15.16 -10.07
N GLY A 155 10.52 15.63 -10.06
CA GLY A 155 10.93 16.86 -9.39
C GLY A 155 11.45 16.60 -7.98
N LEU A 156 11.41 17.64 -7.13
CA LEU A 156 11.83 17.55 -5.74
C LEU A 156 10.62 17.56 -4.81
N ILE A 157 10.70 16.78 -3.73
CA ILE A 157 9.69 16.69 -2.68
C ILE A 157 10.33 16.98 -1.33
N ARG A 158 9.56 17.56 -0.42
CA ARG A 158 10.00 17.90 0.92
C ARG A 158 9.56 16.82 1.89
N CYS A 159 10.50 16.24 2.62
CA CYS A 159 10.33 15.25 3.66
C CYS A 159 11.29 15.57 4.83
N MET A 160 11.37 14.72 5.85
CA MET A 160 12.27 14.90 6.99
C MET A 160 13.76 14.78 6.62
N HIS A 161 14.08 14.15 5.48
CA HIS A 161 15.42 14.16 4.87
C HIS A 161 15.69 15.43 4.04
N GLY A 162 14.81 16.43 4.10
CA GLY A 162 14.94 17.69 3.37
C GLY A 162 14.28 17.63 1.99
N LEU A 163 14.93 18.20 0.98
CA LEU A 163 14.45 18.14 -0.40
C LEU A 163 15.12 16.98 -1.14
N ILE A 164 14.33 15.98 -1.51
CA ILE A 164 14.78 14.77 -2.18
C ILE A 164 14.09 14.61 -3.54
N PRO A 165 14.65 13.84 -4.50
CA PRO A 165 13.97 13.57 -5.76
C PRO A 165 12.66 12.78 -5.54
N SER A 166 11.70 12.99 -6.44
CA SER A 166 10.52 12.14 -6.62
C SER A 166 10.73 11.22 -7.83
N PRO A 167 10.46 9.92 -7.73
CA PRO A 167 9.95 9.21 -6.53
C PRO A 167 10.96 9.16 -5.39
N ALA A 168 10.50 9.05 -4.14
CA ALA A 168 11.37 8.93 -2.98
C ALA A 168 12.28 7.69 -3.11
N PRO A 169 13.52 7.72 -2.58
CA PRO A 169 14.44 6.58 -2.67
C PRO A 169 13.83 5.27 -2.15
N ALA A 170 13.19 5.30 -0.98
CA ALA A 170 12.55 4.10 -0.41
C ALA A 170 11.41 3.58 -1.30
N THR A 171 10.66 4.47 -1.96
CA THR A 171 9.66 4.07 -2.97
C THR A 171 10.31 3.31 -4.12
N LEU A 172 11.42 3.80 -4.67
CA LEU A 172 12.10 3.10 -5.77
C LEU A 172 12.65 1.74 -5.35
N GLU A 173 13.20 1.62 -4.14
CA GLU A 173 13.68 0.33 -3.62
C GLU A 173 12.55 -0.69 -3.51
N ILE A 174 11.40 -0.32 -2.95
CA ILE A 174 10.22 -1.20 -2.85
C ILE A 174 9.81 -1.70 -4.24
N LEU A 175 9.68 -0.78 -5.20
CA LEU A 175 9.19 -1.10 -6.54
C LEU A 175 10.18 -1.97 -7.31
N SER A 176 11.48 -1.73 -7.13
CA SER A 176 12.56 -2.53 -7.71
C SER A 176 12.58 -3.96 -7.15
N GLU A 177 12.62 -4.10 -5.82
CA GLU A 177 12.68 -5.40 -5.13
C GLU A 177 11.48 -6.28 -5.49
N ARG A 178 10.29 -5.67 -5.56
CA ARG A 178 9.03 -6.37 -5.82
C ARG A 178 8.63 -6.42 -7.30
N LYS A 179 9.48 -5.88 -8.19
CA LYS A 179 9.28 -5.86 -9.65
C LYS A 179 7.93 -5.28 -10.07
N VAL A 180 7.53 -4.19 -9.41
CA VAL A 180 6.25 -3.52 -9.65
C VAL A 180 6.32 -2.71 -10.96
N PRO A 181 5.37 -2.89 -11.90
CA PRO A 181 5.36 -2.10 -13.13
C PRO A 181 5.00 -0.64 -12.85
N VAL A 182 5.74 0.27 -13.50
CA VAL A 182 5.58 1.72 -13.35
C VAL A 182 5.52 2.42 -14.71
N TYR A 183 5.00 3.65 -14.74
CA TYR A 183 5.05 4.51 -15.92
C TYR A 183 5.23 5.97 -15.53
N GLY A 184 5.86 6.77 -16.41
CA GLY A 184 6.06 8.20 -16.18
C GLY A 184 4.83 9.02 -16.53
N THR A 185 4.49 10.00 -15.68
CA THR A 185 3.34 10.90 -15.91
C THR A 185 3.71 12.34 -16.28
N GLY A 186 4.95 12.76 -16.00
CA GLY A 186 5.38 14.15 -16.14
C GLY A 186 4.81 15.11 -15.08
N VAL A 187 4.06 14.60 -14.09
CA VAL A 187 3.50 15.39 -12.99
C VAL A 187 4.60 15.74 -12.00
N ASN A 188 4.65 17.01 -11.58
CA ASN A 188 5.57 17.46 -10.54
C ASN A 188 5.01 17.13 -9.16
N GLY A 189 5.81 16.45 -8.34
CA GLY A 189 5.45 16.01 -7.00
C GLY A 189 5.32 14.49 -6.89
N GLU A 190 5.14 14.04 -5.65
CA GLU A 190 4.99 12.62 -5.31
C GLU A 190 3.55 12.16 -5.55
N LEU A 191 3.40 11.14 -6.40
CA LEU A 191 2.14 10.44 -6.63
C LEU A 191 2.06 9.14 -5.82
N VAL A 192 3.21 8.46 -5.69
CA VAL A 192 3.33 7.20 -4.97
C VAL A 192 4.24 7.44 -3.78
N THR A 193 3.68 7.36 -2.58
CA THR A 193 4.43 7.48 -1.32
C THR A 193 5.11 6.15 -0.97
N PRO A 194 6.13 6.12 -0.10
CA PRO A 194 6.71 4.88 0.41
C PRO A 194 5.65 3.93 0.99
N THR A 195 4.75 4.42 1.85
CA THR A 195 3.66 3.63 2.44
C THR A 195 2.70 3.08 1.38
N GLY A 196 2.31 3.91 0.41
CA GLY A 196 1.45 3.47 -0.69
C GLY A 196 2.10 2.39 -1.57
N ALA A 197 3.39 2.54 -1.88
CA ALA A 197 4.15 1.53 -2.61
C ALA A 197 4.25 0.22 -1.84
N ALA A 198 4.52 0.27 -0.53
CA ALA A 198 4.61 -0.92 0.31
C ALA A 198 3.27 -1.67 0.40
N LEU A 199 2.16 -0.94 0.54
CA LEU A 199 0.81 -1.50 0.52
C LEU A 199 0.53 -2.20 -0.82
N ALA A 200 0.72 -1.51 -1.95
CA ALA A 200 0.52 -2.11 -3.27
C ALA A 200 1.42 -3.33 -3.50
N ALA A 201 2.72 -3.19 -3.25
CA ALA A 201 3.71 -4.23 -3.51
C ALA A 201 3.53 -5.47 -2.63
N THR A 202 3.03 -5.30 -1.41
CA THR A 202 2.86 -6.39 -0.45
C THR A 202 1.49 -7.06 -0.54
N LEU A 203 0.43 -6.27 -0.69
CA LEU A 203 -0.95 -6.78 -0.71
C LEU A 203 -1.41 -7.17 -2.11
N GLY A 204 -0.81 -6.62 -3.17
CA GLY A 204 -1.15 -6.94 -4.55
C GLY A 204 -0.71 -8.34 -4.96
N ASP A 205 -1.69 -9.20 -5.26
CA ASP A 205 -1.47 -10.54 -5.79
C ASP A 205 -1.05 -10.53 -7.26
N ALA A 206 -1.41 -9.48 -8.01
CA ALA A 206 -1.02 -9.27 -9.39
C ALA A 206 -1.00 -7.79 -9.76
N PHE A 207 -0.19 -7.45 -10.77
CA PHE A 207 -0.14 -6.11 -11.35
C PHE A 207 -0.55 -6.13 -12.81
N GLY A 208 -1.42 -5.21 -13.21
CA GLY A 208 -1.86 -5.08 -14.61
C GLY A 208 -3.26 -4.51 -14.77
N GLU A 209 -3.91 -4.93 -15.86
CA GLU A 209 -5.28 -4.53 -16.17
C GLU A 209 -6.30 -5.16 -15.22
N MET A 210 -7.44 -4.49 -15.06
CA MET A 210 -8.58 -5.04 -14.32
C MET A 210 -9.08 -6.31 -15.01
N PRO A 211 -9.24 -7.44 -14.29
CA PRO A 211 -9.75 -8.66 -14.90
C PRO A 211 -11.24 -8.51 -15.25
N PRO A 212 -11.77 -9.38 -16.13
CA PRO A 212 -13.22 -9.53 -16.28
C PRO A 212 -13.88 -9.86 -14.94
N MET A 213 -14.73 -8.94 -14.46
CA MET A 213 -15.42 -9.07 -13.18
C MET A 213 -16.76 -8.34 -13.19
N THR A 214 -17.69 -8.81 -12.36
CA THR A 214 -18.94 -8.09 -12.09
C THR A 214 -18.70 -7.11 -10.96
N VAL A 215 -18.65 -5.81 -11.28
CA VAL A 215 -18.44 -4.74 -10.30
C VAL A 215 -19.66 -4.62 -9.38
N THR A 216 -19.42 -4.61 -8.07
CA THR A 216 -20.46 -4.45 -7.05
C THR A 216 -20.34 -3.12 -6.30
N ARG A 217 -19.13 -2.60 -6.10
CA ARG A 217 -18.86 -1.34 -5.41
C ARG A 217 -17.64 -0.64 -5.99
N ALA A 218 -17.58 0.68 -5.83
CA ALA A 218 -16.37 1.45 -6.09
C ALA A 218 -16.23 2.55 -5.03
N GLY A 219 -15.00 2.78 -4.59
CA GLY A 219 -14.67 3.81 -3.61
C GLY A 219 -13.49 4.64 -4.05
N TYR A 220 -13.44 5.88 -3.56
CA TYR A 220 -12.41 6.85 -3.90
C TYR A 220 -11.80 7.44 -2.64
N GLY A 221 -10.48 7.35 -2.52
CA GLY A 221 -9.70 7.98 -1.45
C GLY A 221 -8.98 9.20 -1.99
N ALA A 222 -9.09 10.32 -1.29
CA ALA A 222 -8.50 11.58 -1.73
C ALA A 222 -7.10 11.78 -1.15
N GLY A 223 -6.15 12.13 -2.02
CA GLY A 223 -4.84 12.58 -1.58
C GLY A 223 -4.87 14.04 -1.13
N LYS A 224 -3.91 14.39 -0.28
CA LYS A 224 -3.79 15.75 0.31
C LYS A 224 -3.15 16.76 -0.66
N LYS A 225 -2.29 16.32 -1.57
CA LYS A 225 -1.64 17.18 -2.58
C LYS A 225 -2.64 17.60 -3.67
N THR A 226 -2.48 18.80 -4.23
CA THR A 226 -3.30 19.29 -5.34
C THR A 226 -2.53 19.22 -6.64
N PHE A 227 -3.12 18.58 -7.65
CA PHE A 227 -2.59 18.51 -9.01
C PHE A 227 -3.61 19.04 -10.02
N LYS A 228 -3.22 19.14 -11.30
CA LYS A 228 -4.15 19.52 -12.39
C LYS A 228 -5.24 18.46 -12.63
N HIS A 229 -4.92 17.20 -12.35
CA HIS A 229 -5.83 16.06 -12.40
C HIS A 229 -6.31 15.72 -10.97
N PRO A 230 -7.42 14.98 -10.81
CA PRO A 230 -7.92 14.66 -9.48
C PRO A 230 -6.95 13.71 -8.75
N ASN A 231 -6.39 14.17 -7.63
CA ASN A 231 -5.54 13.37 -6.75
C ASN A 231 -6.37 12.35 -5.96
N LEU A 232 -6.69 11.22 -6.58
CA LEU A 232 -7.56 10.19 -6.03
C LEU A 232 -6.99 8.79 -6.31
N LEU A 233 -7.18 7.89 -5.36
CA LEU A 233 -7.09 6.45 -5.59
C LEU A 233 -8.51 5.92 -5.80
N ARG A 234 -8.71 5.05 -6.79
CA ARG A 234 -9.97 4.34 -6.99
C ARG A 234 -9.78 2.86 -6.62
N VAL A 235 -10.68 2.33 -5.79
CA VAL A 235 -10.79 0.90 -5.53
C VAL A 235 -12.11 0.42 -6.12
N ILE A 236 -12.06 -0.60 -6.97
CA ILE A 236 -13.23 -1.25 -7.59
C ILE A 236 -13.35 -2.65 -7.00
N ILE A 237 -14.49 -2.97 -6.42
CA ILE A 237 -14.76 -4.27 -5.79
C ILE A 237 -15.80 -5.01 -6.62
N GLY A 238 -15.62 -6.32 -6.75
CA GLY A 238 -16.58 -7.18 -7.45
C GLY A 238 -16.15 -8.64 -7.46
N GLU A 239 -16.91 -9.44 -8.19
CA GLU A 239 -16.66 -10.87 -8.34
C GLU A 239 -15.96 -11.14 -9.68
N ALA A 240 -14.72 -11.64 -9.63
CA ALA A 240 -14.01 -12.06 -10.83
C ALA A 240 -14.56 -13.40 -11.33
N GLN A 241 -14.57 -13.57 -12.65
CA GLN A 241 -14.91 -14.83 -13.29
C GLN A 241 -13.71 -15.78 -13.22
N ASP A 242 -13.92 -17.04 -12.78
CA ASP A 242 -12.84 -18.01 -12.53
C ASP A 242 -12.05 -18.44 -13.79
N ASN A 243 -12.39 -17.95 -14.98
CA ASN A 243 -11.84 -18.41 -16.26
C ASN A 243 -10.63 -17.63 -16.79
N CYS A 244 -10.07 -16.66 -16.07
CA CYS A 244 -8.89 -15.92 -16.55
C CYS A 244 -7.56 -16.50 -16.01
N LYS A 245 -7.07 -17.56 -16.67
CA LYS A 245 -5.74 -18.17 -16.43
C LYS A 245 -4.53 -17.39 -16.96
N ASN A 246 -4.69 -16.13 -17.41
CA ASN A 246 -3.62 -15.37 -18.06
C ASN A 246 -3.23 -14.11 -17.28
N THR A 247 -2.76 -14.27 -16.05
CA THR A 247 -1.92 -13.25 -15.41
C THR A 247 -0.57 -13.88 -15.12
N ILE A 248 0.49 -13.20 -15.56
CA ILE A 248 1.87 -13.66 -15.46
C ILE A 248 2.18 -13.85 -13.98
N ASN A 249 2.32 -15.12 -13.54
CA ASN A 249 2.85 -15.41 -12.22
C ASN A 249 4.28 -14.88 -12.15
N LEU A 250 4.52 -13.85 -11.34
CA LEU A 250 5.87 -13.49 -10.90
C LEU A 250 6.34 -14.61 -9.97
N ALA A 251 6.94 -15.66 -10.56
CA ALA A 251 7.62 -16.69 -9.80
C ALA A 251 8.77 -16.06 -9.01
N LEU A 252 8.83 -16.38 -7.71
CA LEU A 252 9.98 -16.10 -6.85
C LEU A 252 11.22 -16.79 -7.47
N PRO A 253 12.37 -16.12 -7.56
CA PRO A 253 13.57 -16.74 -8.10
C PRO A 253 14.13 -17.74 -7.08
N GLY A 254 13.95 -19.03 -7.35
CA GLY A 254 14.55 -20.10 -6.56
C GLY A 254 14.36 -21.46 -7.20
N GLY A 255 15.36 -21.92 -7.95
CA GLY A 255 15.42 -23.29 -8.47
C GLY A 255 16.21 -23.40 -9.77
N GLN A 256 17.52 -23.64 -9.66
CA GLN A 256 18.32 -24.15 -10.76
C GLN A 256 17.72 -25.47 -11.26
N LEU A 257 17.34 -25.53 -12.54
CA LEU A 257 17.13 -26.78 -13.24
C LEU A 257 18.32 -27.02 -14.17
N HIS A 258 19.14 -27.99 -13.77
CA HIS A 258 20.15 -28.60 -14.62
C HIS A 258 19.51 -29.14 -15.90
N GLY A 259 19.96 -28.67 -17.06
CA GLY A 259 19.63 -29.27 -18.34
C GLY A 259 20.32 -30.64 -18.51
N PRO A 260 19.69 -31.62 -19.18
CA PRO A 260 20.33 -32.90 -19.45
C PRO A 260 21.31 -32.76 -20.63
N PRO A 261 22.43 -33.52 -20.64
CA PRO A 261 23.35 -33.51 -21.76
C PRO A 261 22.80 -34.34 -22.93
N ASN A 262 22.71 -33.73 -24.11
CA ASN A 262 22.51 -34.45 -25.37
C ASN A 262 23.84 -35.08 -25.80
N HIS A 263 23.95 -36.40 -25.65
CA HIS A 263 24.95 -37.19 -26.36
C HIS A 263 24.38 -37.62 -27.72
N HIS A 264 24.96 -37.09 -28.79
CA HIS A 264 24.77 -37.57 -30.15
C HIS A 264 25.51 -38.90 -30.34
N GLY A 265 24.78 -39.91 -30.82
CA GLY A 265 25.33 -41.18 -31.32
C GLY A 265 24.85 -41.45 -32.75
N HIS A 266 25.82 -41.50 -33.66
CA HIS A 266 25.92 -42.23 -34.95
C HIS A 266 24.78 -42.19 -35.98
N ASN A 267 25.07 -41.61 -37.15
CA ASN A 267 25.66 -42.33 -38.30
C ASN A 267 26.43 -41.39 -39.21
#